data_AF-S5Z695-F1
#
_entry.id   AF-S5Z695-F1
#
_cell.length_a   1.000
_cell.length_b   1.000
_cell.length_c   1.000
_cell.angle_alpha   90.00
_cell.angle_beta   90.00
_cell.angle_gamma   90.00
#
_symmetry.space_group_name_H-M   'P 1'
#
loop_
_entity.id
_entity.type
_entity.pdbx_description
1 polymer ?
#
loop_
_entity_poly.entity_id
_entity_poly.type
_entity_poly.pdbx_seq_one_letter_code
_entity_poly.pdbx_strand_id
1 'polypeptide(L)' 'MFTVVLDEKGEVSRQYQAQAIPTSYLLDSKGIIRKKMIGPMSYDWMVDQMESIQ' A
#
# COMPACT_ATOMS: atom_id res chain seq x y z
N MET A 1 15.20 -6.20 7.01
CA MET A 1 15.38 -4.81 6.54
C MET A 1 14.53 -4.65 5.30
N PHE A 2 13.82 -3.53 5.14
CA PHE A 2 13.00 -3.26 3.95
C PHE A 2 13.56 -2.04 3.20
N THR A 3 13.27 -1.96 1.90
CA THR A 3 13.74 -0.87 1.04
C THR A 3 12.86 0.36 1.24
N VAL A 4 13.47 1.51 1.53
CA VAL A 4 12.80 2.81 1.58
C VAL A 4 13.35 3.64 0.42
N VAL A 5 12.46 4.09 -0.46
CA VAL A 5 12.80 4.92 -1.62
C VAL A 5 12.28 6.35 -1.41
N LEU A 6 12.98 7.33 -1.97
CA LEU A 6 12.59 8.74 -1.96
C LEU A 6 11.96 9.12 -3.31
N ASP A 7 10.68 9.49 -3.31
CA ASP A 7 9.96 9.99 -4.49
C ASP A 7 10.14 11.51 -4.62
N GLU A 8 11.35 11.97 -4.96
CA GLU A 8 11.72 13.40 -4.99
C GLU A 8 10.79 14.27 -5.83
N LYS A 9 10.25 13.72 -6.91
CA LYS A 9 9.38 14.44 -7.87
C LYS A 9 7.89 14.17 -7.66
N GLY A 10 7.52 13.31 -6.71
CA GLY A 10 6.13 12.89 -6.49
C GLY A 10 5.54 12.06 -7.64
N GLU A 11 6.36 11.47 -8.51
CA GLU A 11 5.90 10.74 -9.70
C GLU A 11 5.15 9.47 -9.30
N VAL A 12 5.70 8.71 -8.35
CA VAL A 12 5.07 7.49 -7.82
C VAL A 12 3.78 7.85 -7.09
N SER A 13 3.81 8.91 -6.27
CA SER A 13 2.64 9.38 -5.53
C SER A 13 1.48 9.76 -6.46
N ARG A 14 1.78 10.43 -7.59
CA ARG A 14 0.78 10.74 -8.63
C ARG A 14 0.29 9.47 -9.34
N GLN A 15 1.21 8.60 -9.78
CA GLN A 15 0.89 7.38 -10.52
C GLN A 15 -0.06 6.47 -9.72
N TYR A 16 0.19 6.32 -8.42
CA TYR A 16 -0.63 5.47 -7.55
C TYR A 16 -1.80 6.22 -6.90
N GLN A 17 -1.94 7.53 -7.12
CA GLN A 17 -2.96 8.38 -6.52
C GLN A 17 -2.92 8.36 -4.97
N ALA A 18 -1.72 8.45 -4.41
CA ALA A 18 -1.47 8.52 -2.97
C ALA A 18 -1.59 9.98 -2.46
N GLN A 19 -2.77 10.57 -2.59
CA GLN A 19 -3.02 11.99 -2.26
C GLN A 19 -3.13 12.26 -0.75
N ALA A 20 -3.49 11.25 0.03
CA ALA A 20 -3.63 11.32 1.48
C ALA A 20 -2.60 10.41 2.16
N ILE A 21 -2.19 10.75 3.38
CA ILE A 21 -1.19 10.00 4.13
C ILE A 21 -1.74 9.48 5.47
N PRO A 22 -1.30 8.29 5.93
CA PRO A 22 -0.61 7.28 5.13
C PRO A 22 -1.56 6.65 4.08
N THR A 23 -1.01 6.13 2.98
CA THR A 23 -1.76 5.28 2.04
C THR A 23 -0.97 3.99 1.82
N SER A 24 -1.64 2.85 1.98
CA SER A 24 -1.06 1.52 1.78
C SER A 24 -1.76 0.78 0.65
N TYR A 25 -0.99 0.05 -0.15
CA TYR A 25 -1.49 -0.81 -1.23
C TYR A 25 -1.10 -2.25 -0.92
N LEU A 26 -2.07 -3.16 -1.00
CA LEU A 26 -1.83 -4.58 -0.85
C LEU A 26 -1.89 -5.23 -2.23
N LEU A 27 -0.79 -5.86 -2.62
CA LEU A 27 -0.61 -6.51 -3.92
C LEU A 27 -0.61 -8.03 -3.74
N ASP A 28 -1.11 -8.76 -4.73
CA ASP A 28 -0.97 -10.21 -4.78
C ASP A 28 0.36 -10.65 -5.43
N SER A 29 0.61 -11.96 -5.49
CA SER A 29 1.83 -12.55 -6.08
C SER A 29 1.97 -12.33 -7.58
N LYS A 30 0.92 -11.90 -8.28
CA LYS A 30 0.94 -11.52 -9.70
C LYS A 30 1.21 -10.02 -9.89
N GLY A 31 1.41 -9.27 -8.81
CA GLY A 31 1.63 -7.83 -8.82
C GLY A 31 0.35 -7.00 -9.00
N ILE A 32 -0.83 -7.59 -8.79
CA ILE A 32 -2.11 -6.89 -8.93
C ILE A 32 -2.50 -6.27 -7.58
N ILE A 33 -2.82 -4.98 -7.59
CA ILE A 33 -3.35 -4.28 -6.42
C ILE A 33 -4.74 -4.86 -6.08
N ARG A 34 -4.88 -5.44 -4.89
CA ARG A 34 -6.15 -6.01 -4.40
C ARG A 34 -6.88 -5.09 -3.45
N LYS A 35 -6.14 -4.29 -2.67
CA LYS A 35 -6.70 -3.35 -1.69
C LYS A 35 -5.89 -2.05 -1.64
N LYS A 36 -6.59 -0.96 -1.33
CA LYS A 36 -6.03 0.36 -1.00
C LYS A 36 -6.60 0.78 0.35
N MET A 37 -5.73 1.15 1.30
CA MET A 37 -6.12 1.76 2.57
C MET A 37 -5.64 3.20 2.60
N ILE A 38 -6.51 4.12 3.03
CA ILE A 38 -6.19 5.52 3.25
C ILE A 38 -6.36 5.80 4.74
N GLY A 39 -5.35 6.38 5.37
CA GLY A 39 -5.32 6.61 6.80
C GLY A 39 -4.58 5.50 7.56
N PRO A 40 -4.43 5.67 8.88
CA PRO A 40 -3.75 4.70 9.74
C PRO A 40 -4.45 3.34 9.70
N MET A 41 -3.66 2.29 9.92
CA MET A 41 -4.10 0.90 9.85
C MET A 41 -3.64 0.17 11.12
N SER A 42 -4.47 -0.73 11.64
CA SER A 42 -4.08 -1.64 12.73
C SER A 42 -3.37 -2.88 12.19
N TYR A 43 -2.57 -3.53 13.03
CA TYR A 43 -1.92 -4.80 12.68
C TYR A 43 -2.95 -5.89 12.36
N ASP A 44 -4.00 -6.01 13.17
CA ASP A 44 -5.05 -7.02 12.98
C ASP A 44 -5.73 -6.86 11.63
N TRP A 45 -6.07 -5.62 11.24
CA TRP A 45 -6.64 -5.35 9.92
C TRP A 45 -5.71 -5.79 8.79
N MET A 46 -4.40 -5.55 8.94
CA MET A 46 -3.40 -5.95 7.94
C MET A 46 -3.37 -7.48 7.78
N VAL A 47 -3.37 -8.22 8.89
CA VAL A 47 -3.39 -9.70 8.88
C VAL A 47 -4.66 -10.20 8.20
N ASP A 48 -5.83 -9.69 8.59
CA ASP A 48 -7.12 -10.07 7.99
C ASP A 48 -7.12 -9.86 6.46
N GLN A 49 -6.55 -8.75 5.99
CA GLN A 49 -6.47 -8.50 4.55
C GLN A 49 -5.49 -9.43 3.83
N MET A 50 -4.36 -9.78 4.45
CA MET A 50 -3.40 -10.73 3.87
C MET A 50 -4.02 -12.12 3.70
N GLU A 51 -4.78 -12.59 4.69
CA GLU A 51 -5.50 -13.87 4.61
C GLU A 51 -6.58 -13.86 3.53
N SER A 52 -7.23 -12.71 3.30
CA SER A 52 -8.29 -12.58 2.28
C SER A 52 -7.80 -12.65 0.82
N ILE A 53 -6.49 -12.61 0.58
CA ILE A 53 -5.88 -12.54 -0.76
C ILE A 53 -5.21 -13.86 -1.18
N GLN A 54 -5.53 -14.97 -0.49
CA GLN A 54 -5.03 -16.30 -0.81
C GLN A 54 -5.52 -16.85 -2.16
#